data_AF-A0A966SY34-F1
#
_entry.id   AF-A0A966SY34-F1
#
_cell.length_a   1.000
_cell.length_b   1.000
_cell.length_c   1.000
_cell.angle_alpha   90.00
_cell.angle_beta   90.00
_cell.angle_gamma   90.00
#
_symmetry.space_group_name_H-M   'P 1'
#
loop_
_entity.id
_entity.type
_entity.pdbx_description
1 polymer ?
#
loop_
_entity_poly.entity_id
_entity_poly.type
_entity_poly.pdbx_seq_one_letter_code
_entity_poly.pdbx_strand_id
1 'polypeptide(L)'
;VVFGKGALQVFLIALPFRLFAGGPLGDGKFWFPWIHIDDIVGMYQWALENREVRGPVNCTAPDVRRQRDFASEMGRALGRPSWFPTPAFALRLALGDFSNLVLHGQRAEPRVAQAQGYAYRFPTLQTGLADVLG
;
A
#
# COMPACT_ATOMS: atom_id res chain seq x y z
N VAL A 1 -2.44 1.70 -3.74
CA VAL A 1 -1.10 1.39 -4.28
C VAL A 1 -0.98 -0.11 -4.50
N VAL A 2 -0.50 -0.54 -5.66
CA VAL A 2 -0.29 -1.97 -5.94
C VAL A 2 1.18 -2.33 -5.64
N PHE A 3 1.41 -3.36 -4.84
CA PHE A 3 2.73 -3.88 -4.52
C PHE A 3 2.97 -5.22 -5.20
N GLY A 4 4.17 -5.40 -5.74
CA GLY A 4 4.61 -6.68 -6.31
C GLY A 4 6.12 -6.79 -6.20
N LYS A 5 6.60 -8.03 -6.11
CA LYS A 5 8.04 -8.31 -6.02
C LYS A 5 8.79 -7.75 -7.22
N GLY A 6 9.93 -7.11 -6.97
CA GLY A 6 10.76 -6.48 -8.00
C GLY A 6 10.19 -5.19 -8.61
N ALA A 7 9.03 -4.72 -8.16
CA ALA A 7 8.44 -3.50 -8.70
C ALA A 7 9.22 -2.25 -8.26
N LEU A 8 9.47 -1.34 -9.20
CA LEU A 8 10.30 -0.14 -8.96
C LEU A 8 9.79 0.69 -7.78
N GLN A 9 8.48 0.83 -7.63
CA GLN A 9 7.88 1.57 -6.51
C GLN A 9 8.21 0.94 -5.15
N VAL A 10 8.29 -0.40 -5.05
CA VAL A 10 8.66 -1.08 -3.80
C VAL A 10 10.10 -0.74 -3.46
N PHE A 11 11.01 -0.78 -4.46
CA PHE A 11 12.40 -0.38 -4.27
C PHE A 11 12.53 1.08 -3.81
N LEU A 12 11.84 2.01 -4.47
CA LEU A 12 11.91 3.44 -4.16
C LEU A 12 11.38 3.75 -2.75
N ILE A 13 10.30 3.09 -2.32
CA ILE A 13 9.75 3.28 -0.97
C ILE A 13 10.67 2.62 0.07
N ALA A 14 11.28 1.47 -0.22
CA ALA A 14 12.17 0.76 0.71
C ALA A 14 13.56 1.41 0.87
N LEU A 15 14.06 2.11 -0.15
CA LEU A 15 15.42 2.65 -0.18
C LEU A 15 15.72 3.60 1.00
N PRO A 16 14.88 4.59 1.35
CA PRO A 16 15.10 5.43 2.53
C PRO A 16 15.25 4.64 3.82
N PHE A 17 14.45 3.59 4.02
CA PHE A 17 14.53 2.72 5.20
C PHE A 17 15.84 1.94 5.23
N ARG A 18 16.29 1.41 4.08
CA ARG A 18 17.59 0.73 3.96
C ARG A 18 18.76 1.65 4.28
N LEU A 19 18.61 2.95 4.01
CA LEU A 19 19.57 4.01 4.33
C LEU A 19 19.37 4.65 5.71
N PHE A 20 18.53 4.08 6.58
CA PHE A 20 18.21 4.60 7.93
C PHE A 20 17.55 6.00 7.96
N ALA A 21 17.03 6.45 6.82
CA ALA A 21 16.31 7.72 6.63
C ALA A 21 14.81 7.52 6.34
N GLY A 22 14.26 6.37 6.76
CA GLY A 22 12.87 6.00 6.53
C GLY A 22 11.91 6.55 7.59
N GLY A 23 10.65 6.75 7.18
CA GLY A 23 9.57 7.19 8.05
C GLY A 23 8.30 7.57 7.28
N PRO A 24 7.33 8.20 7.95
CA PRO A 24 6.08 8.60 7.34
C PRO A 24 6.28 9.66 6.25
N LEU A 25 5.41 9.68 5.24
CA LEU A 25 5.39 10.73 4.23
C LEU A 25 4.52 11.88 4.72
N GLY A 26 5.05 13.11 4.72
CA GLY A 26 4.34 14.27 5.25
C GLY A 26 3.98 14.09 6.73
N ASP A 27 2.71 14.33 7.09
CA ASP A 27 2.21 14.15 8.47
C ASP A 27 1.77 12.69 8.79
N GLY A 28 1.84 11.81 7.81
CA GLY A 28 1.46 10.39 7.91
C GLY A 28 0.00 10.14 8.29
N LYS A 29 -0.90 11.15 8.20
CA LYS A 29 -2.31 11.03 8.63
C LYS A 29 -3.23 10.52 7.54
N PHE A 30 -2.86 10.60 6.27
CA PHE A 30 -3.74 10.11 5.20
C PHE A 30 -3.85 8.59 5.23
N TRP A 31 -4.96 8.08 4.69
CA TRP A 31 -5.18 6.64 4.55
C TRP A 31 -4.36 6.10 3.40
N PHE A 32 -3.76 4.93 3.58
CA PHE A 32 -2.89 4.31 2.59
C PHE A 32 -3.51 2.99 2.10
N PRO A 33 -4.46 3.04 1.16
CA PRO A 33 -5.01 1.83 0.55
C PRO A 33 -3.92 1.17 -0.30
N TRP A 34 -3.70 -0.12 -0.07
CA TRP A 34 -2.73 -0.93 -0.78
C TRP A 34 -3.34 -2.26 -1.22
N ILE A 35 -2.71 -2.98 -2.13
CA ILE A 35 -3.06 -4.35 -2.52
C ILE A 35 -1.84 -5.05 -3.10
N HIS A 36 -1.73 -6.36 -2.89
CA HIS A 36 -0.71 -7.16 -3.57
C HIS A 36 -1.09 -7.42 -5.04
N ILE A 37 -0.10 -7.59 -5.93
CA ILE A 37 -0.33 -7.80 -7.36
C ILE A 37 -1.14 -9.08 -7.63
N ASP A 38 -0.88 -10.15 -6.88
CA ASP A 38 -1.64 -11.39 -6.99
C ASP A 38 -3.11 -11.20 -6.57
N ASP A 39 -3.35 -10.42 -5.51
CA ASP A 39 -4.71 -10.18 -5.03
C ASP A 39 -5.50 -9.29 -5.99
N ILE A 40 -4.88 -8.27 -6.61
CA ILE A 40 -5.62 -7.46 -7.59
C ILE A 40 -5.97 -8.27 -8.84
N VAL A 41 -5.09 -9.15 -9.31
CA VAL A 41 -5.38 -10.08 -10.42
C VAL A 41 -6.48 -11.05 -10.02
N GLY A 42 -6.39 -11.64 -8.83
CA GLY A 42 -7.42 -12.54 -8.31
C GLY A 42 -8.78 -11.86 -8.11
N MET A 43 -8.80 -10.59 -7.69
CA MET A 43 -10.04 -9.81 -7.60
C MET A 43 -10.66 -9.56 -8.97
N TYR A 44 -9.87 -9.33 -10.02
CA TYR A 44 -10.39 -9.24 -11.38
C TYR A 44 -11.00 -10.56 -11.85
N GLN A 45 -10.32 -11.69 -11.61
CA GLN A 45 -10.85 -13.01 -11.93
C GLN A 45 -12.15 -13.30 -11.19
N TRP A 46 -12.16 -13.06 -9.88
CA TRP A 46 -13.35 -13.20 -9.04
C TRP A 46 -14.52 -12.33 -9.55
N ALA A 47 -14.26 -11.07 -9.90
CA ALA A 47 -15.31 -10.17 -10.41
C ALA A 47 -15.85 -10.60 -11.79
N LEU A 48 -15.03 -11.23 -12.63
CA LEU A 48 -15.45 -11.76 -13.93
C LEU A 48 -16.28 -13.05 -13.79
N GLU A 49 -15.94 -13.89 -12.82
CA GLU A 49 -16.58 -15.20 -12.61
C GLU A 49 -17.86 -15.09 -11.77
N ASN A 50 -17.95 -14.10 -10.89
CA ASN A 50 -19.08 -13.93 -9.98
C ASN A 50 -20.13 -12.94 -10.51
N ARG A 51 -21.24 -13.48 -11.02
CA ARG A 51 -22.36 -12.69 -11.60
C ARG A 51 -23.11 -11.80 -10.59
N GLU A 52 -22.89 -12.00 -9.29
CA GLU A 52 -23.48 -11.16 -8.23
C GLU A 52 -22.69 -9.86 -8.03
N VAL A 53 -21.44 -9.78 -8.50
CA VAL A 53 -20.64 -8.56 -8.46
C VAL A 53 -21.19 -7.57 -9.49
N ARG A 54 -21.72 -6.45 -8.99
CA ARG A 54 -22.29 -5.38 -9.82
C ARG A 54 -21.87 -4.01 -9.32
N GLY A 55 -21.65 -3.09 -10.25
CA GLY A 55 -21.25 -1.72 -9.93
C GLY A 55 -19.78 -1.60 -9.50
N PRO A 56 -19.39 -0.45 -8.92
CA PRO A 56 -18.00 -0.19 -8.56
C PRO A 56 -17.54 -1.04 -7.38
N VAL A 57 -16.32 -1.57 -7.47
CA VAL A 57 -15.67 -2.34 -6.42
C VAL A 57 -14.30 -1.74 -6.11
N ASN A 58 -14.02 -1.51 -4.83
CA ASN A 58 -12.68 -1.12 -4.39
C ASN A 58 -11.75 -2.33 -4.41
N CYS A 59 -10.74 -2.31 -5.29
CA CYS A 59 -9.69 -3.32 -5.33
C CYS A 59 -8.54 -2.95 -4.40
N THR A 60 -8.74 -3.18 -3.11
CA THR A 60 -7.74 -2.97 -2.05
C THR A 60 -7.65 -4.20 -1.17
N ALA A 61 -6.52 -4.38 -0.49
CA ALA A 61 -6.41 -5.30 0.65
C ALA A 61 -7.37 -4.86 1.78
N PRO A 62 -7.83 -5.79 2.64
CA PRO A 62 -8.73 -5.47 3.73
C PRO A 62 -8.05 -4.66 4.85
N ASP A 63 -6.73 -4.79 5.00
CA ASP A 63 -5.94 -4.07 6.00
C ASP A 63 -5.55 -2.64 5.54
N VAL A 64 -6.52 -1.73 5.54
CA VAL A 64 -6.30 -0.31 5.20
C VAL A 64 -5.87 0.47 6.45
N ARG A 65 -4.65 1.02 6.43
CA ARG A 65 -4.07 1.75 7.57
C ARG A 65 -3.75 3.20 7.27
N ARG A 66 -3.38 3.97 8.30
CA ARG A 66 -2.80 5.30 8.11
C ARG A 66 -1.38 5.15 7.56
N GLN A 67 -0.92 6.16 6.82
CA GLN A 67 0.40 6.10 6.21
C GLN A 67 1.52 5.93 7.26
N ARG A 68 1.38 6.53 8.46
CA ARG A 68 2.34 6.31 9.56
C ARG A 68 2.47 4.84 9.98
N ASP A 69 1.35 4.10 9.99
CA ASP A 69 1.33 2.70 10.40
C ASP A 69 1.94 1.84 9.30
N PHE A 70 1.67 2.19 8.04
CA PHE A 70 2.34 1.60 6.88
C PHE A 70 3.86 1.79 6.95
N ALA A 71 4.32 3.02 7.21
CA ALA A 71 5.74 3.32 7.33
C ALA A 71 6.38 2.55 8.50
N SER A 72 5.68 2.41 9.63
CA SER A 72 6.15 1.63 10.77
C SER A 72 6.34 0.15 10.40
N GLU A 73 5.37 -0.46 9.71
CA GLU A 73 5.47 -1.85 9.27
C GLU A 73 6.53 -2.07 8.20
N MET A 74 6.76 -1.09 7.31
CA MET A 74 7.86 -1.15 6.37
C MET A 74 9.23 -1.15 7.06
N GLY A 75 9.41 -0.30 8.07
CA GLY A 75 10.61 -0.33 8.92
C GLY A 75 10.78 -1.68 9.61
N ARG A 76 9.69 -2.23 10.17
CA ARG A 76 9.69 -3.55 10.84
C ARG A 76 10.09 -4.67 9.87
N ALA A 77 9.51 -4.71 8.68
CA ALA A 77 9.81 -5.73 7.66
C ALA A 77 11.27 -5.69 7.19
N LEU A 78 11.89 -4.49 7.16
CA LEU A 78 13.29 -4.32 6.78
C LEU A 78 14.27 -4.40 7.96
N GLY A 79 13.80 -4.50 9.20
CA GLY A 79 14.64 -4.41 10.40
C GLY A 79 15.34 -3.04 10.52
N ARG A 80 14.61 -1.95 10.24
CA ARG A 80 15.12 -0.57 10.23
C ARG A 80 14.18 0.40 10.97
N PRO A 81 14.69 1.49 11.56
CA PRO A 81 13.86 2.52 12.18
C PRO A 81 12.88 3.19 11.19
N SER A 82 11.75 3.69 11.71
CA SER A 82 10.72 4.40 10.94
C SER A 82 10.28 5.65 11.69
N TRP A 83 11.08 6.69 11.59
CA TRP A 83 10.95 7.88 12.44
C TRP A 83 11.31 9.19 11.74
N PHE A 84 11.90 9.12 10.54
CA PHE A 84 12.29 10.30 9.78
C PHE A 84 11.17 10.67 8.81
N PRO A 85 10.28 11.63 9.15
CA PRO A 85 9.21 12.02 8.25
C PRO A 85 9.82 12.65 6.99
N THR A 86 9.49 12.12 5.81
CA THR A 86 9.95 12.71 4.55
C THR A 86 9.25 14.05 4.37
N PRO A 87 10.00 15.18 4.33
CA PRO A 87 9.38 16.50 4.17
C PRO A 87 8.61 16.59 2.86
N ALA A 88 7.42 17.19 2.90
CA ALA A 88 6.59 17.34 1.70
C ALA A 88 7.31 18.12 0.57
N PHE A 89 8.19 19.07 0.92
CA PHE A 89 8.98 19.81 -0.07
C PHE A 89 9.99 18.91 -0.81
N ALA A 90 10.60 17.93 -0.11
CA ALA A 90 11.55 17.01 -0.71
C ALA A 90 10.85 16.10 -1.73
N LEU A 91 9.64 15.64 -1.39
CA LEU A 91 8.77 14.91 -2.32
C LEU A 91 8.35 15.76 -3.51
N ARG A 92 7.98 17.04 -3.30
CA ARG A 92 7.65 17.99 -4.38
C ARG A 92 8.83 18.24 -5.32
N LEU A 93 10.05 18.34 -4.78
CA LEU A 93 11.24 18.53 -5.60
C LEU A 93 11.56 17.28 -6.44
N ALA A 94 11.41 16.08 -5.86
CA ALA A 94 11.71 14.83 -6.54
C ALA A 94 10.62 14.40 -7.54
N LEU A 95 9.35 14.67 -7.24
CA LEU A 95 8.18 14.16 -7.99
C LEU A 95 7.37 15.26 -8.70
N GLY A 96 7.68 16.53 -8.48
CA GLY A 96 6.87 17.64 -9.00
C GLY A 96 5.41 17.53 -8.55
N ASP A 97 4.48 17.71 -9.49
CA ASP A 97 3.04 17.63 -9.26
C ASP A 97 2.56 16.24 -8.83
N PHE A 98 3.30 15.17 -9.15
CA PHE A 98 2.98 13.81 -8.71
C PHE A 98 3.09 13.65 -7.19
N SER A 99 3.80 14.54 -6.49
CA SER A 99 3.88 14.53 -5.03
C SER A 99 2.50 14.61 -4.36
N ASN A 100 1.53 15.31 -4.98
CA ASN A 100 0.17 15.40 -4.45
C ASN A 100 -0.57 14.06 -4.49
N LEU A 101 -0.26 13.20 -5.47
CA LEU A 101 -0.83 11.84 -5.56
C LEU A 101 -0.27 10.90 -4.49
N VAL A 102 0.97 11.16 -4.05
CA VAL A 102 1.65 10.33 -3.05
C VAL A 102 1.37 10.80 -1.61
N LEU A 103 1.06 12.09 -1.43
CA LEU A 103 0.80 12.72 -0.12
C LEU A 103 -0.67 12.69 0.32
N HIS A 104 -1.56 12.12 -0.49
CA HIS A 104 -2.98 12.01 -0.17
C HIS A 104 -3.48 10.60 -0.45
N GLY A 105 -4.52 10.21 0.27
CA GLY A 105 -5.16 8.92 0.06
C GLY A 105 -6.51 8.86 0.77
N GLN A 106 -7.42 8.11 0.17
CA GLN A 106 -8.77 7.91 0.67
C GLN A 106 -8.87 6.58 1.41
N ARG A 107 -9.80 6.50 2.37
CA ARG A 107 -10.13 5.24 3.05
C ARG A 107 -10.96 4.35 2.11
N ALA A 108 -10.30 3.70 1.16
CA ALA A 108 -10.94 2.77 0.23
C ALA A 108 -10.97 1.37 0.83
N GLU A 109 -12.08 0.99 1.47
CA GLU A 109 -12.29 -0.35 2.02
C GLU A 109 -12.93 -1.28 0.97
N PRO A 110 -12.52 -2.56 0.86
CA PRO A 110 -13.04 -3.48 -0.13
C PRO A 110 -14.32 -4.19 0.37
N ARG A 111 -15.34 -3.38 0.73
CA ARG A 111 -16.57 -3.89 1.39
C ARG A 111 -17.31 -4.95 0.59
N VAL A 112 -17.41 -4.78 -0.73
CA VAL A 112 -18.11 -5.74 -1.61
C VAL A 112 -17.38 -7.08 -1.61
N ALA A 113 -16.06 -7.07 -1.80
CA ALA A 113 -15.25 -8.28 -1.82
C ALA A 113 -15.28 -9.00 -0.46
N GLN A 114 -15.19 -8.26 0.65
CA GLN A 114 -15.32 -8.83 2.00
C GLN A 114 -16.71 -9.44 2.24
N ALA A 115 -17.78 -8.72 1.89
CA ALA A 115 -19.15 -9.20 2.09
C ALA A 115 -19.47 -10.46 1.29
N GLN A 116 -18.84 -10.62 0.13
CA GLN A 116 -18.98 -11.80 -0.73
C GLN A 116 -17.91 -12.88 -0.47
N GLY A 117 -17.10 -12.72 0.59
CA GLY A 117 -16.16 -13.76 1.02
C GLY A 117 -14.95 -13.96 0.10
N TYR A 118 -14.51 -12.93 -0.64
CA TYR A 118 -13.28 -13.01 -1.42
C TYR A 118 -12.08 -13.36 -0.51
N ALA A 119 -11.37 -14.44 -0.85
CA ALA A 119 -10.24 -14.94 -0.10
C ALA A 119 -8.95 -14.27 -0.56
N TYR A 120 -8.47 -13.29 0.23
CA TYR A 120 -7.20 -12.62 -0.01
C TYR A 120 -6.03 -13.54 0.30
N ARG A 121 -5.05 -13.60 -0.60
CA ARG A 121 -3.75 -14.26 -0.40
C ARG A 121 -2.87 -13.45 0.57
N PHE A 122 -2.92 -12.12 0.49
CA PHE A 122 -2.17 -11.21 1.37
C PHE A 122 -3.12 -10.26 2.11
N PRO A 123 -3.90 -10.76 3.10
CA PRO A 123 -4.91 -9.96 3.78
C PRO A 123 -4.31 -8.87 4.68
N THR A 124 -3.05 -9.03 5.12
CA THR A 124 -2.39 -8.10 6.05
C THR A 124 -1.16 -7.46 5.44
N LEU A 125 -0.86 -6.24 5.87
CA LEU A 125 0.32 -5.53 5.36
C LEU A 125 1.61 -6.29 5.66
N GLN A 126 1.68 -6.97 6.80
CA GLN A 126 2.81 -7.79 7.22
C GLN A 126 3.06 -8.92 6.21
N THR A 127 2.01 -9.65 5.81
CA THR A 127 2.13 -10.73 4.81
C THR A 127 2.53 -10.20 3.44
N GLY A 128 1.96 -9.07 3.00
CA GLY A 128 2.29 -8.49 1.70
C GLY A 128 3.72 -7.94 1.64
N LEU A 129 4.16 -7.25 2.69
CA LEU A 129 5.52 -6.72 2.77
C LEU A 129 6.58 -7.82 2.86
N ALA A 130 6.31 -8.91 3.58
CA ALA A 130 7.22 -10.05 3.67
C ALA A 130 7.48 -10.68 2.29
N ASP A 131 6.46 -10.78 1.44
CA ASP A 131 6.60 -11.34 0.09
C ASP A 131 7.40 -10.42 -0.86
N VAL A 132 7.06 -9.12 -0.88
CA VAL A 132 7.65 -8.19 -1.86
C VAL A 132 9.06 -7.70 -1.47
N LEU A 133 9.46 -7.85 -0.20
CA LEU A 133 10.78 -7.45 0.31
C LEU A 133 11.73 -8.62 0.54
N GLY A 134 11.22 -9.85 0.63
CA GLY A 134 11.98 -11.10 0.78
C GLY A 134 12.49 -11.69 -0.51
#